data_AF-A0A7J7PX00-F1
#
_entry.id   AF-A0A7J7PX00-F1
#
_cell.length_a   1.000
_cell.length_b   1.000
_cell.length_c   1.000
_cell.angle_alpha   90.00
_cell.angle_beta   90.00
_cell.angle_gamma   90.00
#
_symmetry.space_group_name_H-M   'P 1'
#
loop_
_entity.id
_entity.type
_entity.pdbx_description
1 polymer ?
#
loop_
_entity_poly.entity_id
_entity_poly.type
_entity_poly.pdbx_seq_one_letter_code
_entity_poly.pdbx_strand_id
1 'polypeptide(L)'
;MCCVYHCFYDQSYIPQTLVRNDAALPCHPPLLRAVCKFCSQTSLLQAAVNHRRSVPNMNVGRPSLNWTAVLLAPLFFAFAGFLAFELSRPDLLIVGNITVDLVDGTTPTGGAASYAAVVAQALKARSCVVTVAGPEAELAVFEGSELYVIKANQTLTFEHTYAWWGHSRKLRVTANPNITISRAHVPLKCQLARVVLLGPLTLHDVDAGSFVRQPGFWDRLLNRNQLVGLMAQGFQRDLGSAGQVLPLPSPSKQLMVPCMWPAGASGADGLGARVSLFLSDVETGTWSQQQLAAVAASCGRVVVTLGEKGALLLPRRGSSAQPQHIPVVKVPKAVDTNGAGDTFATSFMIALMRGDADPGRTAAWAASRAVMQPQTCKPRCAPALMTAAPDGLLPLSEAERVRIALQPLLQRLQATVDPLLQPLLRRAAAALPAGSLARLGWVRHMGQWAGAGSSRSTAAAAATAVTADTQAAN
;
A
#
# COMPACT_ATOMS: atom_id res chain seq x y z
N MET A 1 -23.04 -21.81 -7.02
CA MET A 1 -22.85 -20.37 -6.72
C MET A 1 -21.41 -19.86 -6.85
N CYS A 2 -20.35 -20.68 -6.75
CA CYS A 2 -18.95 -20.21 -6.98
C CYS A 2 -18.54 -20.06 -8.46
N CYS A 3 -19.16 -20.77 -9.41
CA CYS A 3 -18.80 -20.66 -10.84
C CYS A 3 -19.49 -19.51 -11.59
N VAL A 4 -20.48 -18.83 -10.99
CA VAL A 4 -21.28 -17.82 -11.71
C VAL A 4 -20.60 -16.44 -11.71
N TYR A 5 -19.68 -16.19 -10.78
CA TYR A 5 -19.02 -14.88 -10.70
C TYR A 5 -17.84 -14.69 -11.66
N HIS A 6 -17.33 -15.76 -12.28
CA HIS A 6 -16.14 -15.67 -13.15
C HIS A 6 -16.45 -15.65 -14.66
N CYS A 7 -17.69 -15.97 -15.06
CA CYS A 7 -18.11 -16.04 -16.47
C CYS A 7 -19.06 -14.93 -16.92
N PHE A 8 -19.36 -13.93 -16.07
CA PHE A 8 -20.27 -12.83 -16.39
C PHE A 8 -19.57 -11.46 -16.34
N TYR A 9 -18.36 -11.35 -16.91
CA TYR A 9 -17.77 -10.04 -17.21
C TYR A 9 -16.89 -10.17 -18.44
N ASP A 10 -17.56 -10.37 -19.58
CA ASP A 10 -16.96 -10.19 -20.90
C ASP A 10 -17.75 -9.10 -21.66
N GLN A 11 -17.02 -8.07 -22.07
CA GLN A 11 -17.28 -7.11 -23.16
C GLN A 11 -18.48 -6.13 -23.18
N SER A 12 -18.93 -5.57 -22.05
CA SER A 12 -19.85 -4.43 -22.17
C SER A 12 -19.79 -3.43 -21.01
N TYR A 13 -18.61 -2.83 -20.79
CA TYR A 13 -18.43 -1.43 -20.34
C TYR A 13 -16.92 -1.10 -20.24
N ILE A 14 -16.23 -1.10 -21.39
CA ILE A 14 -14.91 -0.46 -21.48
C ILE A 14 -15.16 0.90 -22.14
N PRO A 15 -14.89 2.04 -21.47
CA PRO A 15 -14.87 3.33 -22.16
C PRO A 15 -13.91 3.20 -23.35
N GLN A 16 -14.32 3.63 -24.56
CA GLN A 16 -13.59 3.45 -25.82
C GLN A 16 -12.15 4.04 -25.86
N THR A 17 -11.65 4.57 -24.75
CA THR A 17 -10.35 5.22 -24.59
C THR A 17 -9.28 4.36 -23.91
N LEU A 18 -9.62 3.18 -23.37
CA LEU A 18 -8.67 2.31 -22.64
C LEU A 18 -8.17 1.16 -23.55
N VAL A 19 -6.85 1.08 -23.77
CA VAL A 19 -6.25 -0.06 -24.49
C VAL A 19 -5.42 -0.89 -23.52
N ARG A 20 -5.72 -2.19 -23.46
CA ARG A 20 -4.95 -3.20 -22.75
C ARG A 20 -3.84 -3.71 -23.68
N ASN A 21 -2.60 -3.72 -23.19
CA ASN A 21 -1.47 -4.29 -23.93
C ASN A 21 -1.24 -5.72 -23.42
N ASP A 22 -1.66 -6.73 -24.20
CA ASP A 22 -1.66 -8.12 -23.77
C ASP A 22 -0.30 -8.79 -24.00
N ALA A 23 0.51 -8.90 -22.94
CA ALA A 23 1.52 -9.95 -22.81
C ALA A 23 0.94 -11.05 -21.91
N ALA A 24 0.67 -12.22 -22.50
CA ALA A 24 -0.01 -13.34 -21.85
C ALA A 24 0.78 -13.90 -20.65
N LEU A 25 0.13 -13.99 -19.48
CA LEU A 25 0.60 -14.77 -18.33
C LEU A 25 -0.43 -15.86 -18.00
N PRO A 26 0.02 -17.07 -17.58
CA PRO A 26 -0.86 -18.22 -17.44
C PRO A 26 -1.78 -18.09 -16.22
N CYS A 27 -3.09 -18.15 -16.48
CA CYS A 27 -4.12 -18.25 -15.46
C CYS A 27 -4.17 -19.68 -14.89
N HIS A 28 -3.98 -19.79 -13.57
CA HIS A 28 -4.66 -20.67 -12.60
C HIS A 28 -3.69 -21.39 -11.64
N PRO A 29 -3.69 -21.05 -10.33
CA PRO A 29 -3.03 -21.87 -9.33
C PRO A 29 -3.80 -23.19 -9.09
N PRO A 30 -3.11 -24.28 -8.70
CA PRO A 30 -3.68 -25.62 -8.55
C PRO A 30 -4.86 -25.72 -7.57
N LEU A 31 -4.96 -24.80 -6.60
CA LEU A 31 -6.06 -24.75 -5.63
C LEU A 31 -7.42 -24.45 -6.28
N LEU A 32 -7.46 -23.60 -7.33
CA LEU A 32 -8.68 -23.27 -8.06
C LEU A 32 -9.17 -24.44 -8.93
N ARG A 33 -8.26 -25.28 -9.44
CA ARG A 33 -8.62 -26.52 -10.12
C ARG A 33 -9.25 -27.53 -9.16
N ALA A 34 -8.76 -27.61 -7.92
CA ALA A 34 -9.33 -28.50 -6.90
C ALA A 34 -10.76 -28.11 -6.52
N VAL A 35 -11.03 -26.80 -6.37
CA VAL A 35 -12.39 -26.28 -6.09
C VAL A 35 -13.34 -26.56 -7.27
N CYS A 36 -12.90 -26.37 -8.52
CA CYS A 36 -13.71 -26.69 -9.69
C CYS A 36 -13.99 -28.20 -9.83
N LYS A 37 -12.99 -29.06 -9.55
CA LYS A 37 -13.15 -30.52 -9.61
C LYS A 37 -14.16 -31.02 -8.56
N PHE A 38 -14.16 -30.44 -7.36
CA PHE A 38 -15.11 -30.80 -6.31
C PHE A 38 -16.55 -30.34 -6.62
N CYS A 39 -16.73 -29.15 -7.22
CA CYS A 39 -18.06 -28.71 -7.69
C CYS A 39 -18.64 -29.59 -8.82
N SER A 40 -17.79 -30.21 -9.65
CA SER A 40 -18.25 -31.20 -10.63
C SER A 40 -18.72 -32.52 -9.98
N GLN A 41 -18.21 -32.84 -8.80
CA GLN A 41 -18.63 -34.02 -8.04
C GLN A 41 -19.93 -33.80 -7.26
N THR A 42 -20.22 -32.57 -6.82
CA THR A 42 -21.51 -32.26 -6.17
C THR A 42 -22.67 -32.14 -7.16
N SER A 43 -22.42 -31.86 -8.44
CA SER A 43 -23.45 -31.89 -9.49
C SER A 43 -23.84 -33.32 -9.89
N LEU A 44 -22.94 -34.30 -9.76
CA LEU A 44 -23.27 -35.72 -9.90
C LEU A 44 -24.22 -36.22 -8.80
N LEU A 45 -24.13 -35.66 -7.59
CA LEU A 45 -25.07 -35.96 -6.49
C LEU A 45 -26.49 -35.42 -6.74
N GLN A 46 -26.64 -34.38 -7.57
CA GLN A 46 -27.94 -33.83 -7.95
C GLN A 46 -28.59 -34.62 -9.10
N ALA A 47 -27.79 -35.23 -9.98
CA ALA A 47 -28.27 -36.14 -11.03
C ALA A 47 -28.79 -37.48 -10.46
N ALA A 48 -28.28 -37.93 -9.31
CA ALA A 48 -28.72 -39.18 -8.66
C ALA A 48 -30.12 -39.09 -8.03
N VAL A 49 -30.70 -37.90 -7.90
CA VAL A 49 -32.04 -37.71 -7.26
C VAL A 49 -33.19 -37.91 -8.26
N ASN A 50 -32.94 -37.94 -9.58
CA ASN A 50 -34.00 -37.97 -10.60
C ASN A 50 -34.27 -39.34 -11.27
N HIS A 51 -33.66 -40.44 -10.83
CA HIS A 51 -33.99 -41.78 -11.32
C HIS A 51 -34.53 -42.68 -10.20
N ARG A 52 -35.84 -42.58 -9.91
CA ARG A 52 -36.58 -43.64 -9.21
C ARG A 52 -37.24 -44.57 -10.21
N ARG A 53 -36.60 -45.69 -10.54
CA ARG A 53 -37.30 -46.92 -10.94
C ARG A 53 -36.59 -48.16 -10.38
N SER A 54 -37.31 -48.82 -9.48
CA SER A 54 -37.32 -50.27 -9.17
C SER A 54 -35.98 -51.03 -9.14
N VAL A 55 -35.44 -51.25 -7.95
CA VAL A 55 -34.50 -52.36 -7.64
C VAL A 55 -34.89 -52.96 -6.26
N PRO A 56 -34.85 -54.29 -6.06
CA PRO A 56 -35.33 -54.94 -4.84
C PRO A 56 -34.37 -54.77 -3.65
N ASN A 57 -34.94 -54.90 -2.44
CA ASN A 57 -34.30 -54.83 -1.13
C ASN A 57 -32.96 -55.59 -1.05
N MET A 58 -31.86 -54.85 -1.15
CA MET A 58 -30.63 -55.20 -0.43
C MET A 58 -30.52 -54.28 0.77
N ASN A 59 -30.31 -54.87 1.96
CA ASN A 59 -29.95 -54.18 3.20
C ASN A 59 -28.56 -53.55 3.03
N VAL A 60 -28.48 -52.46 2.29
CA VAL A 60 -27.34 -51.55 2.31
C VAL A 60 -27.60 -50.60 3.46
N GLY A 61 -26.81 -50.71 4.53
CA GLY A 61 -26.83 -49.75 5.63
C GLY A 61 -26.76 -48.35 5.05
N ARG A 62 -27.81 -47.54 5.26
CA ARG A 62 -27.84 -46.16 4.78
C ARG A 62 -26.58 -45.47 5.32
N PRO A 63 -25.70 -44.89 4.48
CA PRO A 63 -24.55 -44.17 4.99
C PRO A 63 -25.08 -43.09 5.92
N SER A 64 -24.67 -43.12 7.19
CA SER A 64 -25.06 -42.12 8.17
C SER A 64 -24.56 -40.77 7.65
N LEU A 65 -25.50 -39.90 7.28
CA LEU A 65 -25.18 -38.57 6.80
C LEU A 65 -24.44 -37.86 7.93
N ASN A 66 -23.16 -37.57 7.74
CA ASN A 66 -22.37 -36.89 8.75
C ASN A 66 -22.84 -35.44 8.86
N TRP A 67 -23.79 -35.19 9.75
CA TRP A 67 -24.38 -33.88 10.00
C TRP A 67 -23.33 -32.82 10.34
N THR A 68 -22.21 -33.19 10.95
CA THR A 68 -21.10 -32.24 11.18
C THR A 68 -20.50 -31.73 9.87
N ALA A 69 -20.31 -32.60 8.88
CA ALA A 69 -19.81 -32.21 7.56
C ALA A 69 -20.84 -31.33 6.81
N VAL A 70 -22.13 -31.64 6.93
CA VAL A 70 -23.21 -30.84 6.33
C VAL A 70 -23.28 -29.44 6.95
N LEU A 71 -23.11 -29.33 8.28
CA LEU A 71 -23.12 -28.06 9.00
C LEU A 71 -21.85 -27.22 8.76
N LEU A 72 -20.68 -27.85 8.60
CA LEU A 72 -19.40 -27.16 8.40
C LEU A 72 -19.11 -26.81 6.93
N ALA A 73 -19.72 -27.51 5.97
CA ALA A 73 -19.47 -27.26 4.54
C ALA A 73 -19.71 -25.80 4.10
N PRO A 74 -20.80 -25.11 4.50
CA PRO A 74 -21.01 -23.71 4.14
C PRO A 74 -19.91 -22.77 4.65
N LEU A 75 -19.43 -22.99 5.88
CA LEU A 75 -18.34 -22.22 6.48
C LEU A 75 -17.03 -22.45 5.73
N PHE A 76 -16.75 -23.70 5.37
CA PHE A 76 -15.57 -24.04 4.57
C PHE A 76 -15.61 -23.35 3.20
N PHE A 77 -16.73 -23.42 2.47
CA PHE A 77 -16.84 -22.76 1.16
C PHE A 77 -16.80 -21.23 1.26
N ALA A 78 -17.40 -20.65 2.29
CA ALA A 78 -17.30 -19.21 2.54
C ALA A 78 -15.86 -18.78 2.82
N PHE A 79 -15.13 -19.53 3.64
CA PHE A 79 -13.71 -19.28 3.91
C PHE A 79 -12.84 -19.47 2.67
N ALA A 80 -13.04 -20.55 1.91
CA ALA A 80 -12.31 -20.82 0.67
C ALA A 80 -12.57 -19.72 -0.37
N GLY A 81 -13.82 -19.28 -0.51
CA GLY A 81 -14.20 -18.17 -1.38
C GLY A 81 -13.57 -16.85 -0.96
N PHE A 82 -13.57 -16.53 0.34
CA PHE A 82 -12.88 -15.37 0.91
C PHE A 82 -11.37 -15.40 0.62
N LEU A 83 -10.73 -16.54 0.88
CA LEU A 83 -9.29 -16.69 0.67
C LEU A 83 -8.92 -16.60 -0.82
N ALA A 84 -9.70 -17.23 -1.69
CA ALA A 84 -9.51 -17.13 -3.14
C ALA A 84 -9.69 -15.69 -3.63
N PHE A 85 -10.73 -14.99 -3.16
CA PHE A 85 -10.95 -13.59 -3.44
C PHE A 85 -9.74 -12.75 -3.01
N GLU A 86 -9.33 -12.85 -1.74
CA GLU A 86 -8.19 -12.10 -1.24
C GLU A 86 -6.93 -12.42 -2.05
N LEU A 87 -6.56 -13.69 -2.25
CA LEU A 87 -5.38 -14.04 -3.04
C LEU A 87 -5.42 -13.50 -4.48
N SER A 88 -6.61 -13.35 -5.07
CA SER A 88 -6.78 -12.80 -6.42
C SER A 88 -6.61 -11.29 -6.52
N ARG A 89 -6.74 -10.54 -5.41
CA ARG A 89 -6.62 -9.07 -5.41
C ARG A 89 -5.20 -8.64 -5.82
N PRO A 90 -5.05 -7.62 -6.68
CA PRO A 90 -3.75 -6.99 -6.91
C PRO A 90 -3.15 -6.46 -5.62
N ASP A 91 -1.83 -6.40 -5.56
CA ASP A 91 -1.14 -5.85 -4.40
C ASP A 91 -1.16 -4.32 -4.48
N LEU A 92 -0.89 -3.77 -5.67
CA LEU A 92 -0.88 -2.33 -5.92
C LEU A 92 -1.75 -1.93 -7.11
N LEU A 93 -2.38 -0.78 -6.98
CA LEU A 93 -2.86 0.06 -8.08
C LEU A 93 -2.00 1.33 -8.08
N ILE A 94 -1.31 1.58 -9.18
CA ILE A 94 -0.47 2.76 -9.38
C ILE A 94 -1.19 3.67 -10.39
N VAL A 95 -1.44 4.91 -10.00
CA VAL A 95 -2.17 5.89 -10.82
C VAL A 95 -1.35 7.16 -10.95
N GLY A 96 -0.99 7.54 -12.17
CA GLY A 96 -0.25 8.76 -12.44
C GLY A 96 0.27 8.80 -13.86
N ASN A 97 0.75 9.96 -14.30
CA ASN A 97 1.27 10.14 -15.65
C ASN A 97 2.68 9.56 -15.77
N ILE A 98 2.92 8.82 -16.86
CA ILE A 98 4.26 8.63 -17.39
C ILE A 98 4.73 9.98 -17.95
N THR A 99 6.02 10.29 -17.81
CA THR A 99 6.58 11.51 -18.37
C THR A 99 7.72 11.26 -19.30
N VAL A 100 7.95 12.25 -20.16
CA VAL A 100 9.20 12.44 -20.87
C VAL A 100 9.96 13.57 -20.16
N ASP A 101 11.16 13.28 -19.67
CA ASP A 101 11.98 14.28 -18.98
C ASP A 101 13.07 14.76 -19.95
N LEU A 102 13.02 16.02 -20.39
CA LEU A 102 14.04 16.65 -21.22
C LEU A 102 15.23 17.09 -20.35
N VAL A 103 16.36 16.39 -20.50
CA VAL A 103 17.61 16.64 -19.78
C VAL A 103 18.77 16.62 -20.76
N ASP A 104 19.47 17.74 -20.93
CA ASP A 104 20.68 17.85 -21.77
C ASP A 104 20.51 17.24 -23.18
N GLY A 105 19.33 17.44 -23.80
CA GLY A 105 18.98 16.91 -25.12
C GLY A 105 18.54 15.44 -25.16
N THR A 106 18.54 14.75 -24.02
CA THR A 106 17.98 13.39 -23.87
C THR A 106 16.54 13.44 -23.35
N THR A 107 15.78 12.36 -23.61
CA THR A 107 14.35 12.21 -23.25
C THR A 107 14.08 11.00 -22.37
N PRO A 108 14.78 10.79 -21.22
CA PRO A 108 14.50 9.68 -20.33
C PRO A 108 13.03 9.62 -19.89
N THR A 109 12.55 8.40 -19.70
CA THR A 109 11.22 8.17 -19.11
C THR A 109 11.23 8.53 -17.64
N GLY A 110 10.26 9.32 -17.22
CA GLY A 110 10.08 9.73 -15.84
C GLY A 110 8.68 9.46 -15.31
N GLY A 111 8.34 10.22 -14.28
CA GLY A 111 7.02 10.24 -13.67
C GLY A 111 6.88 9.28 -12.49
N ALA A 112 6.12 9.72 -11.49
CA ALA A 112 5.97 9.01 -10.22
C ALA A 112 5.42 7.58 -10.41
N ALA A 113 4.53 7.39 -11.40
CA ALA A 113 4.00 6.08 -11.75
C ALA A 113 5.09 5.11 -12.25
N SER A 114 6.05 5.60 -13.04
CA SER A 114 7.15 4.82 -13.59
C SER A 114 8.12 4.36 -12.48
N TYR A 115 8.49 5.25 -11.56
CA TYR A 115 9.31 4.89 -10.39
C TYR A 115 8.58 3.88 -9.49
N ALA A 116 7.28 4.08 -9.25
CA ALA A 116 6.48 3.15 -8.45
C ALA A 116 6.39 1.75 -9.10
N ALA A 117 6.20 1.68 -10.41
CA ALA A 117 6.10 0.41 -11.14
C ALA A 117 7.41 -0.39 -11.06
N VAL A 118 8.54 0.29 -11.18
CA VAL A 118 9.88 -0.29 -11.04
C VAL A 118 10.13 -0.84 -9.64
N VAL A 119 9.68 -0.15 -8.58
CA VAL A 119 9.73 -0.71 -7.21
C VAL A 119 8.82 -1.94 -7.07
N ALA A 120 7.62 -1.90 -7.65
CA ALA A 120 6.71 -3.04 -7.63
C ALA A 120 7.33 -4.26 -8.33
N GLN A 121 7.97 -4.08 -9.49
CA GLN A 121 8.72 -5.14 -10.18
C GLN A 121 9.85 -5.71 -9.32
N ALA A 122 10.68 -4.84 -8.71
CA ALA A 122 11.79 -5.24 -7.85
C ALA A 122 11.30 -6.14 -6.69
N LEU A 123 10.19 -5.75 -6.07
CA LEU A 123 9.59 -6.46 -4.94
C LEU A 123 8.61 -7.56 -5.37
N LYS A 124 8.53 -7.89 -6.67
CA LYS A 124 7.58 -8.84 -7.26
C LYS A 124 6.13 -8.61 -6.82
N ALA A 125 5.76 -7.36 -6.58
CA ALA A 125 4.40 -7.00 -6.23
C ALA A 125 3.53 -6.94 -7.50
N ARG A 126 2.34 -7.54 -7.43
CA ARG A 126 1.38 -7.56 -8.53
C ARG A 126 0.71 -6.20 -8.63
N SER A 127 1.15 -5.41 -9.60
CA SER A 127 0.66 -4.05 -9.83
C SER A 127 -0.26 -3.96 -11.04
N CYS A 128 -1.36 -3.23 -10.87
CA CYS A 128 -2.02 -2.55 -11.98
C CYS A 128 -1.45 -1.14 -12.12
N VAL A 129 -1.21 -0.68 -13.35
CA VAL A 129 -0.78 0.69 -13.64
C VAL A 129 -1.83 1.36 -14.53
N VAL A 130 -2.29 2.54 -14.14
CA VAL A 130 -3.17 3.40 -14.94
C VAL A 130 -2.45 4.70 -15.21
N THR A 131 -2.19 4.98 -16.48
CA THR A 131 -1.37 6.12 -16.90
C THR A 131 -1.91 6.80 -18.15
N VAL A 132 -1.55 8.06 -18.35
CA VAL A 132 -1.82 8.82 -19.58
C VAL A 132 -0.55 8.85 -20.41
N ALA A 133 -0.64 8.49 -21.69
CA ALA A 133 0.52 8.45 -22.58
C ALA A 133 0.18 8.93 -23.99
N GLY A 134 1.10 9.72 -24.55
CA GLY A 134 1.17 10.01 -25.99
C GLY A 134 1.91 8.93 -26.78
N PRO A 135 1.95 9.02 -28.11
CA PRO A 135 2.62 8.04 -28.98
C PRO A 135 4.13 7.91 -28.73
N GLU A 136 4.76 8.93 -28.17
CA GLU A 136 6.20 9.01 -27.89
C GLU A 136 6.62 8.40 -26.54
N ALA A 137 5.67 8.00 -25.68
CA ALA A 137 5.97 7.46 -24.36
C ALA A 137 6.56 6.03 -24.43
N GLU A 138 7.67 5.79 -23.71
CA GLU A 138 8.26 4.45 -23.63
C GLU A 138 7.59 3.58 -22.55
N LEU A 139 6.55 2.83 -22.96
CA LEU A 139 5.76 2.01 -22.03
C LEU A 139 6.47 0.76 -21.48
N ALA A 140 7.64 0.40 -22.01
CA ALA A 140 8.42 -0.76 -21.55
C ALA A 140 8.81 -0.68 -20.06
N VAL A 141 8.80 0.52 -19.48
CA VAL A 141 9.01 0.70 -18.03
C VAL A 141 7.97 -0.03 -17.18
N PHE A 142 6.79 -0.32 -17.73
CA PHE A 142 5.69 -1.00 -17.05
C PHE A 142 5.64 -2.51 -17.31
N GLU A 143 6.63 -3.09 -17.99
CA GLU A 143 6.69 -4.54 -18.20
C GLU A 143 6.57 -5.30 -16.86
N GLY A 144 5.78 -6.39 -16.86
CA GLY A 144 5.45 -7.13 -15.63
C GLY A 144 4.32 -6.53 -14.78
N SER A 145 3.80 -5.34 -15.10
CA SER A 145 2.56 -4.81 -14.53
C SER A 145 1.36 -4.99 -15.48
N GLU A 146 0.16 -5.04 -14.93
CA GLU A 146 -1.08 -4.96 -15.71
C GLU A 146 -1.34 -3.50 -16.11
N LEU A 147 -0.93 -3.13 -17.33
CA LEU A 147 -0.93 -1.76 -17.81
C LEU A 147 -2.25 -1.37 -18.50
N TYR A 148 -2.79 -0.22 -18.11
CA TYR A 148 -3.95 0.43 -18.69
C TYR A 148 -3.59 1.86 -19.09
N VAL A 149 -3.58 2.11 -20.40
CA VAL A 149 -3.19 3.40 -20.96
C VAL A 149 -4.43 4.19 -21.38
N ILE A 150 -4.53 5.41 -20.87
CA ILE A 150 -5.43 6.44 -21.39
C ILE A 150 -4.65 7.17 -22.49
N LYS A 151 -5.07 6.99 -23.74
CA LYS A 151 -4.38 7.60 -24.88
C LYS A 151 -4.54 9.12 -24.88
N ALA A 152 -3.44 9.82 -25.11
CA ALA A 152 -3.40 11.27 -25.32
C ALA A 152 -2.64 11.61 -26.60
N ASN A 153 -2.74 12.86 -27.06
CA ASN A 153 -1.99 13.33 -28.23
C ASN A 153 -0.52 13.63 -27.92
N GLN A 154 -0.20 13.86 -26.64
CA GLN A 154 1.13 14.15 -26.13
C GLN A 154 1.27 13.63 -24.70
N THR A 155 2.49 13.31 -24.31
CA THR A 155 2.88 12.87 -22.97
C THR A 155 3.26 14.08 -22.12
N LEU A 156 3.00 14.00 -20.82
CA LEU A 156 3.41 15.05 -19.90
C LEU A 156 4.95 15.15 -19.95
N THR A 157 5.45 16.32 -20.36
CA THR A 157 6.89 16.51 -20.61
C THR A 157 7.44 17.58 -19.69
N PHE A 158 8.47 17.24 -18.93
CA PHE A 158 9.19 18.17 -18.05
C PHE A 158 10.55 18.49 -18.64
N GLU A 159 10.89 19.77 -18.73
CA GLU A 159 12.22 20.25 -19.04
C GLU A 159 12.95 20.62 -17.75
N HIS A 160 14.17 20.09 -17.62
CA HIS A 160 15.06 20.34 -16.51
C HIS A 160 16.15 21.32 -16.94
N THR A 161 16.12 22.53 -16.38
CA THR A 161 17.22 23.49 -16.54
C THR A 161 17.98 23.62 -15.23
N TYR A 162 19.28 23.36 -15.29
CA TYR A 162 20.20 23.53 -14.16
C TYR A 162 20.85 24.92 -14.28
N ALA A 163 20.65 25.78 -13.28
CA ALA A 163 21.34 27.07 -13.24
C ALA A 163 22.76 26.87 -12.66
N TRP A 164 23.80 27.21 -13.44
CA TRP A 164 25.22 27.07 -13.05
C TRP A 164 25.58 27.79 -11.75
N TRP A 165 24.88 28.87 -11.41
CA TRP A 165 25.20 29.76 -10.30
C TRP A 165 24.28 29.67 -9.07
N GLY A 166 23.35 28.71 -9.05
CA GLY A 166 22.49 28.49 -7.90
C GLY A 166 21.86 27.12 -8.03
N HIS A 167 22.06 26.27 -7.03
CA HIS A 167 21.65 24.87 -6.92
C HIS A 167 20.14 24.58 -7.07
N SER A 168 19.38 25.50 -7.67
CA SER A 168 17.95 25.43 -7.89
C SER A 168 17.66 24.89 -9.30
N ARG A 169 17.28 23.62 -9.37
CA ARG A 169 16.68 23.00 -10.55
C ARG A 169 15.40 23.75 -10.91
N LYS A 170 15.30 24.31 -12.12
CA LYS A 170 14.06 24.88 -12.63
C LYS A 170 13.35 23.84 -13.49
N LEU A 171 12.09 23.61 -13.17
CA LEU A 171 11.21 22.69 -13.89
C LEU A 171 10.23 23.50 -14.73
N ARG A 172 10.07 23.10 -15.98
CA ARG A 172 9.07 23.65 -16.88
C ARG A 172 8.31 22.53 -17.57
N VAL A 173 7.00 22.60 -17.58
CA VAL A 173 6.16 21.71 -18.38
C VAL A 173 6.11 22.24 -19.80
N THR A 174 6.56 21.44 -20.77
CA THR A 174 6.59 21.81 -22.20
C THR A 174 5.43 21.19 -22.98
N ALA A 175 4.90 20.07 -22.50
CA ALA A 175 3.70 19.41 -23.02
C ALA A 175 2.87 18.87 -21.87
N ASN A 176 1.54 19.04 -21.92
CA ASN A 176 0.62 18.54 -20.90
C ASN A 176 -0.58 17.87 -21.59
N PRO A 177 -0.88 16.58 -21.31
CA PRO A 177 -2.02 15.90 -21.90
C PRO A 177 -3.38 16.50 -21.50
N ASN A 178 -3.43 17.28 -20.40
CA ASN A 178 -4.63 17.89 -19.84
C ASN A 178 -5.75 16.86 -19.56
N ILE A 179 -5.35 15.70 -19.03
CA ILE A 179 -6.27 14.62 -18.63
C ILE A 179 -6.11 14.42 -17.13
N THR A 180 -7.22 14.49 -16.40
CA THR A 180 -7.29 14.15 -14.98
C THR A 180 -7.70 12.69 -14.81
N ILE A 181 -6.79 11.86 -14.32
CA ILE A 181 -7.10 10.46 -14.03
C ILE A 181 -7.98 10.38 -12.77
N SER A 182 -9.18 9.87 -12.95
CA SER A 182 -10.12 9.54 -11.87
C SER A 182 -10.32 8.02 -11.73
N ARG A 183 -10.93 7.60 -10.62
CA ARG A 183 -11.29 6.19 -10.34
C ARG A 183 -12.10 5.52 -11.46
N ALA A 184 -12.90 6.29 -12.20
CA ALA A 184 -13.71 5.76 -13.31
C ALA A 184 -12.87 5.21 -14.48
N HIS A 185 -11.62 5.67 -14.62
CA HIS A 185 -10.69 5.14 -15.62
C HIS A 185 -10.04 3.82 -15.20
N VAL A 186 -10.24 3.39 -13.95
CA VAL A 186 -9.59 2.20 -13.41
C VAL A 186 -10.50 0.98 -13.56
N PRO A 187 -10.02 -0.12 -14.14
CA PRO A 187 -10.76 -1.38 -14.22
C PRO A 187 -11.15 -1.92 -12.85
N LEU A 188 -12.33 -2.53 -12.74
CA LEU A 188 -12.89 -3.01 -11.46
C LEU A 188 -11.93 -3.93 -10.69
N LYS A 189 -11.24 -4.85 -11.38
CA LYS A 189 -10.23 -5.73 -10.77
C LYS A 189 -9.12 -4.94 -10.07
N CYS A 190 -8.64 -3.87 -10.71
CA CYS A 190 -7.56 -3.03 -10.21
C CYS A 190 -8.03 -2.08 -9.09
N GLN A 191 -9.30 -1.67 -9.09
CA GLN A 191 -9.89 -0.91 -7.99
C GLN A 191 -9.89 -1.67 -6.66
N LEU A 192 -9.81 -3.00 -6.70
CA LEU A 192 -9.73 -3.88 -5.53
C LEU A 192 -8.30 -4.07 -5.00
N ALA A 193 -7.29 -3.41 -5.56
CA ALA A 193 -5.91 -3.52 -5.09
C ALA A 193 -5.80 -3.25 -3.58
N ARG A 194 -4.85 -3.89 -2.90
CA ARG A 194 -4.64 -3.68 -1.46
C ARG A 194 -4.12 -2.28 -1.14
N VAL A 195 -3.25 -1.77 -2.01
CA VAL A 195 -2.68 -0.43 -1.93
C VAL A 195 -3.06 0.34 -3.19
N VAL A 196 -3.56 1.56 -3.01
CA VAL A 196 -3.71 2.54 -4.09
C VAL A 196 -2.62 3.59 -3.93
N LEU A 197 -1.74 3.73 -4.92
CA LEU A 197 -0.70 4.75 -4.99
C LEU A 197 -1.08 5.79 -6.04
N LEU A 198 -1.28 7.02 -5.58
CA LEU A 198 -1.53 8.17 -6.45
C LEU A 198 -0.23 8.97 -6.60
N GLY A 199 0.23 9.09 -7.84
CA GLY A 199 1.44 9.80 -8.24
C GLY A 199 1.16 10.97 -9.17
N PRO A 200 0.48 12.04 -8.69
CA PRO A 200 0.35 13.27 -9.46
C PRO A 200 1.71 13.94 -9.63
N LEU A 201 1.90 14.66 -10.73
CA LEU A 201 3.08 15.49 -10.96
C LEU A 201 2.72 16.98 -11.06
N THR A 202 1.46 17.26 -11.39
CA THR A 202 0.80 18.57 -11.36
C THR A 202 -0.52 18.48 -10.59
N LEU A 203 -1.07 19.64 -10.19
CA LEU A 203 -2.30 19.74 -9.39
C LEU A 203 -3.51 19.01 -10.00
N HIS A 204 -3.59 18.90 -11.33
CA HIS A 204 -4.76 18.41 -12.06
C HIS A 204 -4.56 17.05 -12.74
N ASP A 205 -3.44 16.36 -12.50
CA ASP A 205 -3.16 15.07 -13.15
C ASP A 205 -4.07 13.93 -12.64
N VAL A 206 -4.46 13.98 -11.36
CA VAL A 206 -5.20 12.90 -10.68
C VAL A 206 -6.29 13.50 -9.78
N ASP A 207 -7.52 12.99 -9.88
CA ASP A 207 -8.58 13.32 -8.91
C ASP A 207 -8.46 12.41 -7.69
N ALA A 208 -7.70 12.84 -6.68
CA ALA A 208 -7.51 12.06 -5.45
C ALA A 208 -8.83 11.78 -4.72
N GLY A 209 -9.77 12.72 -4.79
CA GLY A 209 -11.10 12.58 -4.22
C GLY A 209 -11.87 11.39 -4.79
N SER A 210 -11.75 11.11 -6.09
CA SER A 210 -12.44 9.95 -6.69
C SER A 210 -11.97 8.59 -6.14
N PHE A 211 -10.72 8.49 -5.66
CA PHE A 211 -10.16 7.22 -5.17
C PHE A 211 -10.52 6.92 -3.72
N VAL A 212 -10.84 7.96 -2.93
CA VAL A 212 -11.29 7.83 -1.54
C VAL A 212 -12.80 7.75 -1.39
N ARG A 213 -13.55 8.25 -2.38
CA ARG A 213 -15.01 8.19 -2.40
C ARG A 213 -15.45 6.75 -2.72
N GLN A 214 -15.94 6.05 -1.70
CA GLN A 214 -16.52 4.72 -1.82
C GLN A 214 -18.04 4.80 -1.62
N PRO A 215 -18.83 5.08 -2.69
CA PRO A 215 -20.26 5.35 -2.56
C PRO A 215 -21.07 4.08 -2.24
N GLY A 216 -20.61 2.90 -2.67
CA GLY A 216 -21.34 1.64 -2.51
C GLY A 216 -21.14 0.92 -1.17
N PHE A 217 -22.14 0.15 -0.74
CA PHE A 217 -21.99 -0.80 0.37
C PHE A 217 -20.88 -1.83 0.08
N TRP A 218 -20.88 -2.40 -1.12
CA TRP A 218 -19.89 -3.40 -1.53
C TRP A 218 -18.48 -2.80 -1.64
N ASP A 219 -18.33 -1.58 -2.16
CA ASP A 219 -17.03 -0.90 -2.21
C ASP A 219 -16.45 -0.73 -0.81
N ARG A 220 -17.27 -0.27 0.14
CA ARG A 220 -16.86 -0.09 1.54
C ARG A 220 -16.51 -1.41 2.21
N LEU A 221 -17.23 -2.49 1.89
CA LEU A 221 -16.97 -3.81 2.47
C LEU A 221 -15.68 -4.42 1.90
N LEU A 222 -15.50 -4.41 0.58
CA LEU A 222 -14.37 -5.06 -0.11
C LEU A 222 -13.07 -4.26 0.03
N ASN A 223 -13.16 -2.93 0.09
CA ASN A 223 -12.02 -2.03 0.23
C ASN A 223 -11.84 -1.49 1.66
N ARG A 224 -12.48 -2.13 2.65
CA ARG A 224 -12.36 -1.72 4.06
C ARG A 224 -10.92 -1.65 4.52
N ASN A 225 -10.05 -2.54 4.08
CA ASN A 225 -8.64 -2.56 4.51
C ASN A 225 -7.68 -1.99 3.47
N GLN A 226 -8.19 -1.32 2.44
CA GLN A 226 -7.37 -0.72 1.39
C GLN A 226 -6.56 0.45 1.98
N LEU A 227 -5.25 0.43 1.70
CA LEU A 227 -4.34 1.52 2.03
C LEU A 227 -4.28 2.48 0.84
N VAL A 228 -4.19 3.78 1.10
CA VAL A 228 -4.04 4.80 0.06
C VAL A 228 -2.78 5.60 0.35
N GLY A 229 -1.85 5.64 -0.60
CA GLY A 229 -0.63 6.43 -0.54
C GLY A 229 -0.68 7.54 -1.58
N LEU A 230 -0.35 8.77 -1.17
CA LEU A 230 -0.25 9.90 -2.09
C LEU A 230 1.19 10.37 -2.13
N MET A 231 1.83 10.23 -3.29
CA MET A 231 3.08 10.92 -3.63
C MET A 231 2.71 12.39 -3.90
N ALA A 232 2.46 13.10 -2.82
CA ALA A 232 1.61 14.29 -2.77
C ALA A 232 2.29 15.55 -3.31
N GLN A 233 3.57 15.47 -3.66
CA GLN A 233 4.37 16.56 -4.20
C GLN A 233 3.72 17.21 -5.44
N GLY A 234 3.15 16.42 -6.36
CA GLY A 234 2.47 16.96 -7.54
C GLY A 234 1.24 17.81 -7.22
N PHE A 235 0.52 17.50 -6.15
CA PHE A 235 -0.64 18.29 -5.71
C PHE A 235 -0.26 19.63 -5.09
N GLN A 236 1.02 19.90 -4.88
CA GLN A 236 1.54 21.19 -4.42
C GLN A 236 2.27 21.97 -5.50
N ARG A 237 2.08 21.57 -6.76
CA ARG A 237 2.66 22.21 -7.93
C ARG A 237 1.57 22.82 -8.79
N ASP A 238 1.64 24.13 -8.96
CA ASP A 238 0.87 24.86 -9.96
C ASP A 238 1.73 25.11 -11.21
N LEU A 239 1.07 25.42 -12.32
CA LEU A 239 1.73 25.76 -13.58
C LEU A 239 1.59 27.26 -13.86
N GLY A 240 2.72 27.96 -13.92
CA GLY A 240 2.78 29.34 -14.38
C GLY A 240 2.40 29.47 -15.86
N SER A 241 2.25 30.70 -16.34
CA SER A 241 1.77 31.00 -17.70
C SER A 241 2.65 30.44 -18.82
N ALA A 242 3.95 30.22 -18.57
CA ALA A 242 4.86 29.59 -19.53
C ALA A 242 5.20 28.13 -19.16
N GLY A 243 4.36 27.50 -18.33
CA GLY A 243 4.55 26.13 -17.85
C GLY A 243 5.56 26.00 -16.72
N GLN A 244 5.99 27.10 -16.08
CA GLN A 244 6.91 27.00 -14.94
C GLN A 244 6.22 26.24 -13.80
N VAL A 245 6.91 25.30 -13.17
CA VAL A 245 6.39 24.61 -11.99
C VAL A 245 6.58 25.51 -10.77
N LEU A 246 5.48 25.92 -10.15
CA LEU A 246 5.47 26.83 -9.00
C LEU A 246 4.91 26.11 -7.76
N PRO A 247 5.52 26.30 -6.57
CA PRO A 247 4.99 25.72 -5.35
C PRO A 247 3.72 26.46 -4.90
N LEU A 248 2.74 25.71 -4.39
CA LEU A 248 1.57 26.30 -3.75
C LEU A 248 1.92 26.80 -2.33
N PRO A 249 1.48 28.02 -1.94
CA PRO A 249 1.80 28.60 -0.63
C PRO A 249 0.99 27.96 0.52
N SER A 250 0.00 27.14 0.22
CA SER A 250 -0.84 26.47 1.19
C SER A 250 -1.20 25.05 0.74
N PRO A 251 -1.58 24.15 1.66
CA PRO A 251 -2.03 22.80 1.29
C PRO A 251 -3.21 22.84 0.33
N SER A 252 -3.10 22.16 -0.81
CA SER A 252 -4.15 22.11 -1.80
C SER A 252 -5.34 21.27 -1.34
N LYS A 253 -6.49 21.52 -1.95
CA LYS A 253 -7.71 20.71 -1.69
C LYS A 253 -7.51 19.23 -2.06
N GLN A 254 -6.68 18.94 -3.06
CA GLN A 254 -6.38 17.56 -3.47
C GLN A 254 -5.64 16.77 -2.39
N LEU A 255 -4.83 17.44 -1.54
CA LEU A 255 -4.24 16.81 -0.35
C LEU A 255 -5.26 16.56 0.75
N MET A 256 -6.14 17.53 0.98
CA MET A 256 -7.03 17.53 2.14
C MET A 256 -8.24 16.61 1.96
N VAL A 257 -8.83 16.53 0.77
CA VAL A 257 -10.06 15.74 0.51
C VAL A 257 -9.90 14.27 0.88
N PRO A 258 -8.82 13.57 0.48
CA PRO A 258 -8.56 12.18 0.88
C PRO A 258 -8.50 11.98 2.39
N CYS A 259 -7.88 12.93 3.08
CA CYS A 259 -7.64 12.84 4.52
C CYS A 259 -8.86 13.19 5.35
N MET A 260 -9.65 14.19 4.91
CA MET A 260 -10.83 14.66 5.62
C MET A 260 -12.11 13.87 5.27
N TRP A 261 -12.02 12.87 4.39
CA TRP A 261 -13.20 12.11 3.98
C TRP A 261 -13.85 11.42 5.19
N PRO A 262 -15.14 11.70 5.48
CA PRO A 262 -15.75 11.30 6.74
C PRO A 262 -15.78 9.78 6.89
N ALA A 263 -15.29 9.31 8.04
CA ALA A 263 -15.78 8.08 8.64
C ALA A 263 -17.30 8.22 8.84
N GLY A 264 -18.05 7.13 8.80
CA GLY A 264 -19.41 7.15 9.34
C GLY A 264 -19.45 7.65 10.80
N ALA A 265 -20.65 7.82 11.35
CA ALA A 265 -20.97 8.45 12.65
C ALA A 265 -20.15 8.00 13.88
N SER A 266 -19.35 6.93 13.80
CA SER A 266 -18.47 6.44 14.86
C SER A 266 -17.02 6.99 14.82
N GLY A 267 -16.60 7.73 13.80
CA GLY A 267 -15.26 8.35 13.72
C GLY A 267 -14.06 7.39 13.58
N ALA A 268 -14.23 6.11 13.94
CA ALA A 268 -13.18 5.10 14.02
C ALA A 268 -12.92 4.33 12.70
N ASP A 269 -13.81 4.45 11.72
CA ASP A 269 -13.76 3.72 10.43
C ASP A 269 -13.37 4.61 9.23
N GLY A 270 -12.84 5.81 9.47
CA GLY A 270 -12.54 6.79 8.43
C GLY A 270 -11.41 6.36 7.51
N LEU A 271 -11.62 6.51 6.21
CA LEU A 271 -10.59 6.21 5.22
C LEU A 271 -9.34 7.08 5.45
N GLY A 272 -9.49 8.28 6.02
CA GLY A 272 -8.39 9.15 6.44
C GLY A 272 -7.33 8.42 7.28
N ALA A 273 -7.70 7.52 8.20
CA ALA A 273 -6.77 6.74 9.01
C ALA A 273 -5.88 5.77 8.19
N ARG A 274 -6.28 5.47 6.95
CA ARG A 274 -5.61 4.57 6.00
C ARG A 274 -4.87 5.33 4.89
N VAL A 275 -4.99 6.66 4.88
CA VAL A 275 -4.27 7.54 3.95
C VAL A 275 -2.88 7.86 4.50
N SER A 276 -1.86 7.66 3.67
CA SER A 276 -0.49 8.09 3.92
C SER A 276 -0.09 9.15 2.90
N LEU A 277 0.25 10.35 3.36
CA LEU A 277 0.78 11.41 2.52
C LEU A 277 2.30 11.41 2.55
N PHE A 278 2.93 11.56 1.39
CA PHE A 278 4.37 11.74 1.23
C PHE A 278 4.63 13.11 0.59
N LEU A 279 5.31 13.98 1.33
CA LEU A 279 5.69 15.34 0.94
C LEU A 279 7.20 15.50 1.11
N SER A 280 7.80 16.56 0.57
CA SER A 280 9.17 16.97 0.90
C SER A 280 9.22 18.25 1.72
N ASP A 281 10.38 18.54 2.29
CA ASP A 281 10.68 19.83 2.94
C ASP A 281 10.58 21.01 1.99
N VAL A 282 10.77 20.81 0.69
CA VAL A 282 10.60 21.86 -0.33
C VAL A 282 9.14 22.32 -0.41
N GLU A 283 8.17 21.41 -0.42
CA GLU A 283 6.75 21.80 -0.49
C GLU A 283 6.22 22.31 0.85
N THR A 284 6.71 21.76 1.95
CA THR A 284 6.22 22.09 3.29
C THR A 284 6.91 23.32 3.89
N GLY A 285 8.07 23.72 3.38
CA GLY A 285 8.85 24.84 3.90
C GLY A 285 8.17 26.21 3.77
N THR A 286 7.20 26.34 2.87
CA THR A 286 6.39 27.58 2.72
C THR A 286 5.16 27.61 3.63
N TRP A 287 4.85 26.50 4.31
CA TRP A 287 3.64 26.40 5.12
C TRP A 287 3.87 26.87 6.55
N SER A 288 2.82 27.42 7.16
CA SER A 288 2.80 27.68 8.59
C SER A 288 2.75 26.36 9.38
N GLN A 289 3.23 26.40 10.63
CA GLN A 289 3.10 25.25 11.54
C GLN A 289 1.64 24.80 11.70
N GLN A 290 0.69 25.74 11.66
CA GLN A 290 -0.74 25.43 11.75
C GLN A 290 -1.25 24.67 10.52
N GLN A 291 -0.79 25.04 9.32
CA GLN A 291 -1.14 24.33 8.07
C GLN A 291 -0.57 22.91 8.08
N LEU A 292 0.71 22.75 8.44
CA LEU A 292 1.35 21.43 8.54
C LEU A 292 0.65 20.55 9.59
N ALA A 293 0.33 21.12 10.77
CA ALA A 293 -0.40 20.43 11.81
C ALA A 293 -1.82 20.04 11.38
N ALA A 294 -2.50 20.87 10.58
CA ALA A 294 -3.83 20.55 10.04
C ALA A 294 -3.79 19.39 9.03
N VAL A 295 -2.76 19.33 8.19
CA VAL A 295 -2.53 18.19 7.28
C VAL A 295 -2.24 16.92 8.08
N ALA A 296 -1.29 16.99 9.03
CA ALA A 296 -0.94 15.87 9.91
C ALA A 296 -2.12 15.39 10.78
N ALA A 297 -3.06 16.27 11.13
CA ALA A 297 -4.30 15.94 11.81
C ALA A 297 -5.24 15.06 11.00
N SER A 298 -5.30 15.34 9.70
CA SER A 298 -6.37 14.86 8.84
C SER A 298 -6.04 13.49 8.29
N CYS A 299 -4.75 13.18 8.11
CA CYS A 299 -4.31 11.94 7.46
C CYS A 299 -3.85 10.91 8.48
N GLY A 300 -3.93 9.64 8.09
CA GLY A 300 -3.50 8.52 8.92
C GLY A 300 -2.01 8.54 9.20
N ARG A 301 -1.21 8.94 8.20
CA ARG A 301 0.24 9.15 8.26
C ARG A 301 0.62 10.32 7.35
N VAL A 302 1.54 11.15 7.80
CA VAL A 302 2.17 12.19 6.96
C VAL A 302 3.68 12.04 7.11
N VAL A 303 4.35 11.77 6.01
CA VAL A 303 5.80 11.63 5.94
C VAL A 303 6.37 12.79 5.14
N VAL A 304 7.32 13.51 5.73
CA VAL A 304 8.05 14.61 5.09
C VAL A 304 9.48 14.15 4.84
N THR A 305 9.86 13.94 3.59
CA THR A 305 11.24 13.61 3.23
C THR A 305 12.13 14.84 3.28
N LEU A 306 13.33 14.71 3.84
CA LEU A 306 14.30 15.77 4.07
C LEU A 306 15.59 15.56 3.25
N GLY A 307 15.47 14.92 2.08
CA GLY A 307 16.62 14.54 1.24
C GLY A 307 17.64 13.67 2.00
N GLU A 308 18.90 14.10 1.99
CA GLU A 308 20.00 13.40 2.67
C GLU A 308 19.85 13.31 4.20
N LYS A 309 18.95 14.10 4.79
CA LYS A 309 18.66 14.08 6.23
C LYS A 309 17.63 13.00 6.61
N GLY A 310 17.13 12.21 5.67
CA GLY A 310 16.16 11.14 5.92
C GLY A 310 14.72 11.63 5.75
N ALA A 311 13.82 11.25 6.67
CA ALA A 311 12.43 11.71 6.66
C ALA A 311 11.86 11.87 8.07
N LEU A 312 10.74 12.59 8.19
CA LEU A 312 9.98 12.73 9.43
C LEU A 312 8.58 12.16 9.23
N LEU A 313 8.20 11.21 10.09
CA LEU A 313 6.81 10.81 10.26
C LEU A 313 6.17 11.75 11.29
N LEU A 314 5.23 12.57 10.85
CA LEU A 314 4.59 13.57 11.69
C LEU A 314 3.57 12.92 12.64
N PRO A 315 3.47 13.41 13.88
CA PRO A 315 2.46 12.96 14.82
C PRO A 315 1.07 13.40 14.36
N ARG A 316 0.05 12.58 14.67
CA ARG A 316 -1.34 12.99 14.47
C ARG A 316 -1.68 14.16 15.40
N ARG A 317 -2.59 15.04 14.97
CA ARG A 317 -3.05 16.15 15.82
C ARG A 317 -3.66 15.65 17.13
N GLY A 318 -3.29 16.31 18.23
CA GLY A 318 -3.66 15.91 19.58
C GLY A 318 -2.74 14.85 20.19
N SER A 319 -1.80 14.29 19.42
CA SER A 319 -0.70 13.51 19.98
C SER A 319 0.36 14.43 20.58
N SER A 320 0.83 14.11 21.78
CA SER A 320 1.99 14.75 22.41
C SER A 320 3.33 14.18 21.93
N ALA A 321 3.30 13.20 21.01
CA ALA A 321 4.51 12.60 20.46
C ALA A 321 5.26 13.60 19.57
N GLN A 322 6.58 13.55 19.62
CA GLN A 322 7.44 14.26 18.68
C GLN A 322 7.41 13.58 17.29
N PRO A 323 7.72 14.31 16.20
CA PRO A 323 7.97 13.69 14.90
C PRO A 323 8.99 12.57 15.01
N GLN A 324 8.65 11.40 14.48
CA GLN A 324 9.57 10.27 14.44
C GLN A 324 10.51 10.42 13.24
N HIS A 325 11.82 10.44 13.51
CA HIS A 325 12.82 10.49 12.46
C HIS A 325 13.04 9.11 11.83
N ILE A 326 13.05 9.07 10.50
CA ILE A 326 13.42 7.92 9.69
C ILE A 326 14.82 8.20 9.15
N PRO A 327 15.85 7.44 9.58
CA PRO A 327 17.22 7.70 9.19
C PRO A 327 17.46 7.40 7.71
N VAL A 328 18.42 8.11 7.11
CA VAL A 328 18.90 7.84 5.76
C VAL A 328 19.75 6.57 5.73
N VAL A 329 19.69 5.81 4.64
CA VAL A 329 20.70 4.80 4.32
C VAL A 329 21.82 5.48 3.53
N LYS A 330 23.01 5.60 4.14
CA LYS A 330 24.17 6.23 3.50
C LYS A 330 24.63 5.42 2.30
N VAL A 331 25.00 6.12 1.22
CA VAL A 331 25.55 5.52 0.01
C VAL A 331 26.92 6.15 -0.31
N PRO A 332 27.84 5.42 -0.97
CA PRO A 332 29.16 5.95 -1.30
C PRO A 332 29.10 7.22 -2.17
N LYS A 333 28.12 7.28 -3.09
CA LYS A 333 27.92 8.41 -3.99
C LYS A 333 26.45 8.50 -4.40
N ALA A 334 25.82 9.63 -4.11
CA ALA A 334 24.57 10.01 -4.75
C ALA A 334 24.90 10.59 -6.14
N VAL A 335 24.29 10.03 -7.17
CA VAL A 335 24.52 10.40 -8.58
C VAL A 335 23.44 11.34 -9.07
N ASP A 336 22.18 10.99 -8.81
CA ASP A 336 21.02 11.81 -9.18
C ASP A 336 19.87 11.50 -8.21
N THR A 337 19.18 12.52 -7.70
CA THR A 337 18.12 12.38 -6.69
C THR A 337 16.72 12.15 -7.27
N ASN A 338 16.57 12.18 -8.60
CA ASN A 338 15.27 11.95 -9.25
C ASN A 338 14.63 10.62 -8.88
N GLY A 339 13.33 10.66 -8.59
CA GLY A 339 12.53 9.49 -8.24
C GLY A 339 12.81 8.89 -6.86
N ALA A 340 13.70 9.47 -6.06
CA ALA A 340 13.99 8.98 -4.71
C ALA A 340 12.76 9.04 -3.80
N GLY A 341 11.98 10.14 -3.87
CA GLY A 341 10.73 10.30 -3.13
C GLY A 341 9.64 9.31 -3.55
N ASP A 342 9.46 9.11 -4.86
CA ASP A 342 8.47 8.17 -5.40
C ASP A 342 8.82 6.71 -5.03
N THR A 343 10.11 6.39 -5.11
CA THR A 343 10.67 5.10 -4.69
C THR A 343 10.48 4.88 -3.19
N PHE A 344 10.77 5.90 -2.38
CA PHE A 344 10.56 5.90 -0.93
C PHE A 344 9.09 5.61 -0.61
N ALA A 345 8.17 6.41 -1.17
CA ALA A 345 6.74 6.31 -0.90
C ALA A 345 6.18 4.94 -1.30
N THR A 346 6.56 4.44 -2.47
CA THR A 346 6.11 3.13 -2.97
C THR A 346 6.59 2.01 -2.06
N SER A 347 7.89 2.00 -1.71
CA SER A 347 8.47 0.99 -0.83
C SER A 347 7.88 1.05 0.58
N PHE A 348 7.63 2.25 1.11
CA PHE A 348 6.95 2.44 2.39
C PHE A 348 5.57 1.80 2.39
N MET A 349 4.78 2.01 1.34
CA MET A 349 3.41 1.50 1.26
C MET A 349 3.38 -0.02 1.05
N ILE A 350 4.35 -0.60 0.33
CA ILE A 350 4.51 -2.05 0.22
C ILE A 350 4.88 -2.66 1.58
N ALA A 351 5.82 -2.07 2.30
CA ALA A 351 6.19 -2.50 3.65
C ALA A 351 5.01 -2.38 4.63
N LEU A 352 4.22 -1.31 4.53
CA LEU A 352 3.01 -1.14 5.33
C LEU A 352 1.96 -2.21 5.02
N MET A 353 1.77 -2.58 3.75
CA MET A 353 0.89 -3.68 3.33
C MET A 353 1.38 -5.04 3.86
N ARG A 354 2.71 -5.26 3.93
CA ARG A 354 3.31 -6.46 4.55
C ARG A 354 3.11 -6.50 6.08
N GLY A 355 2.72 -5.39 6.69
CA GLY A 355 2.64 -5.25 8.15
C GLY A 355 4.01 -5.15 8.79
N ASP A 356 5.01 -4.62 8.09
CA ASP A 356 6.35 -4.40 8.63
C ASP A 356 6.29 -3.40 9.79
N ALA A 357 7.05 -3.66 10.86
CA ALA A 357 7.07 -2.79 12.05
C ALA A 357 7.72 -1.42 11.77
N ASP A 358 8.68 -1.39 10.84
CA ASP A 358 9.39 -0.17 10.42
C ASP A 358 9.38 -0.04 8.89
N PRO A 359 8.26 0.42 8.29
CA PRO A 359 8.18 0.65 6.85
C PRO A 359 9.14 1.77 6.39
N GLY A 360 9.55 2.66 7.30
CA GLY A 360 10.50 3.73 7.02
C GLY A 360 11.88 3.21 6.64
N ARG A 361 12.35 2.15 7.30
CA ARG A 361 13.62 1.50 6.97
C ARG A 361 13.63 0.93 5.55
N THR A 362 12.58 0.21 5.16
CA THR A 362 12.42 -0.35 3.81
C THR A 362 12.35 0.76 2.75
N ALA A 363 11.65 1.86 3.08
CA ALA A 363 11.55 3.03 2.22
C ALA A 363 12.89 3.74 2.02
N ALA A 364 13.62 4.00 3.11
CA ALA A 364 14.94 4.64 3.08
C ALA A 364 15.97 3.79 2.32
N TRP A 365 15.91 2.46 2.46
CA TRP A 365 16.74 1.57 1.66
C TRP A 365 16.47 1.72 0.17
N ALA A 366 15.20 1.60 -0.27
CA ALA A 366 14.84 1.71 -1.68
C ALA A 366 15.26 3.06 -2.27
N ALA A 367 14.99 4.16 -1.57
CA ALA A 367 15.37 5.51 -1.98
C ALA A 367 16.89 5.65 -2.14
N SER A 368 17.69 5.06 -1.24
CA SER A 368 19.14 5.11 -1.33
C SER A 368 19.68 4.41 -2.58
N ARG A 369 19.03 3.34 -3.05
CA ARG A 369 19.39 2.67 -4.32
C ARG A 369 18.99 3.48 -5.53
N ALA A 370 17.85 4.16 -5.49
CA ALA A 370 17.42 5.06 -6.55
C ALA A 370 18.43 6.20 -6.77
N VAL A 371 18.99 6.79 -5.69
CA VAL A 371 19.92 7.92 -5.84
C VAL A 371 21.30 7.55 -6.37
N MET A 372 21.68 6.28 -6.31
CA MET A 372 22.97 5.80 -6.82
C MET A 372 23.02 5.70 -8.34
N GLN A 373 21.91 5.97 -9.04
CA GLN A 373 21.78 5.72 -10.47
C GLN A 373 21.84 7.02 -11.29
N PRO A 374 22.47 7.00 -12.48
CA PRO A 374 22.38 8.12 -13.40
C PRO A 374 20.99 8.23 -14.03
N GLN A 375 20.59 9.45 -14.39
CA GLN A 375 19.30 9.71 -15.05
C GLN A 375 19.12 8.89 -16.34
N THR A 376 20.18 8.61 -17.08
CA THR A 376 20.16 7.88 -18.36
C THR A 376 19.62 6.44 -18.26
N CYS A 377 19.63 5.83 -17.07
CA CYS A 377 19.09 4.49 -16.87
C CYS A 377 17.83 4.46 -16.00
N LYS A 378 17.42 5.59 -15.42
CA LYS A 378 16.26 5.65 -14.55
C LYS A 378 14.96 5.59 -15.37
N PRO A 379 13.89 5.01 -14.78
CA PRO A 379 13.88 4.26 -13.52
C PRO A 379 14.36 2.79 -13.66
N ARG A 380 14.61 2.28 -14.87
CA ARG A 380 14.83 0.86 -15.19
C ARG A 380 15.99 0.18 -14.43
N CYS A 381 17.05 0.89 -14.07
CA CYS A 381 18.23 0.31 -13.42
C CYS A 381 18.11 0.14 -11.90
N ALA A 382 17.14 0.80 -11.25
CA ALA A 382 16.99 0.76 -9.80
C ALA A 382 16.59 -0.62 -9.18
N PRO A 383 15.76 -1.47 -9.83
CA PRO A 383 15.26 -2.71 -9.23
C PRO A 383 16.35 -3.66 -8.75
N ALA A 384 17.36 -3.90 -9.59
CA ALA A 384 18.42 -4.85 -9.29
C ALA A 384 19.15 -4.47 -8.00
N LEU A 385 19.39 -3.17 -7.79
CA LEU A 385 20.09 -2.68 -6.59
C LEU A 385 19.24 -2.75 -5.33
N MET A 386 17.90 -2.73 -5.45
CA MET A 386 17.02 -2.86 -4.30
C MET A 386 17.14 -4.24 -3.66
N THR A 387 17.34 -5.29 -4.46
CA THR A 387 17.30 -6.69 -4.01
C THR A 387 18.65 -7.39 -3.98
N ALA A 388 19.68 -6.91 -4.71
CA ALA A 388 20.93 -7.65 -4.90
C ALA A 388 21.87 -7.69 -3.68
N ALA A 389 21.74 -6.75 -2.74
CA ALA A 389 22.62 -6.72 -1.57
C ALA A 389 22.24 -7.84 -0.56
N PRO A 390 23.18 -8.28 0.31
CA PRO A 390 22.87 -9.21 1.41
C PRO A 390 21.74 -8.74 2.32
N ASP A 391 21.66 -7.42 2.57
CA ASP A 391 20.58 -6.74 3.31
C ASP A 391 19.54 -6.11 2.37
N GLY A 392 19.47 -6.59 1.13
CA GLY A 392 18.52 -6.13 0.11
C GLY A 392 17.07 -6.42 0.50
N LEU A 393 16.16 -5.72 -0.16
CA LEU A 393 14.73 -5.94 0.06
C LEU A 393 14.33 -7.31 -0.47
N LEU A 394 13.61 -8.05 0.35
CA LEU A 394 13.06 -9.35 -0.04
C LEU A 394 11.83 -9.15 -0.95
N PRO A 395 11.78 -9.78 -2.13
CA PRO A 395 10.58 -9.81 -2.96
C PRO A 395 9.42 -10.54 -2.27
N LEU A 396 8.17 -10.19 -2.60
CA LEU A 396 6.98 -10.84 -2.07
C LEU A 396 6.93 -12.32 -2.48
N SER A 397 7.01 -13.19 -1.48
CA SER A 397 6.82 -14.63 -1.61
C SER A 397 5.33 -15.00 -1.58
N GLU A 398 5.00 -16.21 -2.08
CA GLU A 398 3.64 -16.73 -2.01
C GLU A 398 3.16 -16.92 -0.56
N ALA A 399 4.05 -17.30 0.35
CA ALA A 399 3.72 -17.40 1.78
C ALA A 399 3.33 -16.04 2.37
N GLU A 400 4.03 -14.97 2.00
CA GLU A 400 3.65 -13.61 2.41
C GLU A 400 2.32 -13.17 1.82
N ARG A 401 2.02 -13.51 0.55
CA ARG A 401 0.71 -13.21 -0.04
C ARG A 401 -0.42 -13.87 0.72
N VAL A 402 -0.24 -15.13 1.12
CA VAL A 402 -1.21 -15.85 1.95
C VAL A 402 -1.36 -15.19 3.31
N ARG A 403 -0.25 -14.80 3.96
CA ARG A 403 -0.27 -14.08 5.23
C ARG A 403 -1.05 -12.76 5.12
N ILE A 404 -0.76 -11.95 4.10
CA ILE A 404 -1.44 -10.68 3.84
C ILE A 404 -2.93 -10.92 3.55
N ALA A 405 -3.29 -11.95 2.79
CA ALA A 405 -4.67 -12.32 2.50
C ALA A 405 -5.46 -12.75 3.74
N LEU A 406 -4.81 -13.40 4.72
CA LEU A 406 -5.43 -13.82 5.97
C LEU A 406 -5.49 -12.71 7.03
N GLN A 407 -4.66 -11.67 6.91
CA GLN A 407 -4.54 -10.60 7.90
C GLN A 407 -5.87 -9.91 8.25
N PRO A 408 -6.78 -9.58 7.30
CA PRO A 408 -8.10 -9.03 7.62
C PRO A 408 -8.95 -9.93 8.53
N LEU A 409 -8.87 -11.25 8.31
CA LEU A 409 -9.61 -12.23 9.11
C LEU A 409 -9.02 -12.35 10.50
N LEU A 410 -7.69 -12.46 10.60
CA LEU A 410 -6.97 -12.54 11.87
C LEU A 410 -7.23 -11.30 12.74
N GLN A 411 -7.21 -10.10 12.16
CA GLN A 411 -7.53 -8.86 12.88
C GLN A 411 -8.95 -8.84 13.42
N ARG A 412 -9.94 -9.38 12.69
CA ARG A 412 -11.33 -9.48 13.16
C ARG A 412 -11.48 -10.49 14.29
N LEU A 413 -10.85 -11.65 14.14
CA LEU A 413 -10.85 -12.67 15.19
C LEU A 413 -10.24 -12.09 16.47
N GLN A 414 -9.09 -11.42 16.36
CA GLN A 414 -8.44 -10.77 17.49
C GLN A 414 -9.33 -9.69 18.12
N ALA A 415 -9.94 -8.79 17.33
CA ALA A 415 -10.86 -7.77 17.85
C ALA A 415 -12.11 -8.35 18.54
N THR A 416 -12.51 -9.57 18.19
CA THR A 416 -13.67 -10.26 18.81
C THR A 416 -13.25 -11.01 20.09
N VAL A 417 -12.04 -11.59 20.10
CA VAL A 417 -11.52 -12.40 21.20
C VAL A 417 -10.94 -11.53 22.32
N ASP A 418 -10.23 -10.44 21.99
CA ASP A 418 -9.55 -9.58 22.96
C ASP A 418 -10.49 -9.03 24.07
N PRO A 419 -11.71 -8.55 23.76
CA PRO A 419 -12.64 -8.10 24.80
C PRO A 419 -13.13 -9.22 25.72
N LEU A 420 -13.13 -10.47 25.26
CA LEU A 420 -13.52 -11.65 26.05
C LEU A 420 -12.35 -12.17 26.89
N LEU A 421 -11.13 -12.15 26.34
CA LEU A 421 -9.92 -12.68 26.97
C LEU A 421 -9.32 -11.71 28.00
N GLN A 422 -9.33 -10.40 27.72
CA GLN A 422 -8.71 -9.39 28.60
C GLN A 422 -9.26 -9.39 30.04
N PRO A 423 -10.58 -9.46 30.28
CA PRO A 423 -11.11 -9.52 31.65
C PRO A 423 -10.68 -10.77 32.40
N LEU A 424 -10.59 -11.92 31.71
CA LEU A 424 -10.15 -13.19 32.28
C LEU A 424 -8.66 -13.14 32.64
N LEU A 425 -7.82 -12.61 31.74
CA LEU A 425 -6.39 -12.42 32.01
C LEU A 425 -6.13 -11.45 33.16
N ARG A 426 -6.90 -10.35 33.25
CA ARG A 426 -6.81 -9.41 34.38
C ARG A 426 -7.22 -10.04 35.70
N ARG A 427 -8.30 -10.85 35.72
CA ARG A 427 -8.71 -11.61 36.91
C ARG A 427 -7.68 -12.66 37.31
N ALA A 428 -7.12 -13.39 36.36
CA ALA A 428 -6.05 -14.35 36.61
C ALA A 428 -4.78 -13.68 37.14
N ALA A 429 -4.40 -12.53 36.57
CA ALA A 429 -3.25 -11.75 37.04
C ALA A 429 -3.46 -11.15 38.44
N ALA A 430 -4.69 -10.71 38.75
CA ALA A 430 -5.05 -10.23 40.09
C ALA A 430 -5.16 -11.34 41.15
N ALA A 431 -5.39 -12.59 40.71
CA ALA A 431 -5.42 -13.78 41.57
C ALA A 431 -4.02 -14.35 41.86
N LEU A 432 -2.96 -13.85 41.20
CA LEU A 432 -1.59 -14.24 41.51
C LEU A 432 -1.10 -13.46 42.75
N PRO A 433 -0.58 -14.14 43.79
CA PRO A 433 -0.10 -13.46 44.99
C PRO A 433 1.10 -12.56 44.65
N ALA A 434 1.06 -11.34 45.17
CA ALA A 434 2.11 -10.34 45.03
C ALA A 434 3.43 -10.91 45.59
N GLY A 435 4.37 -11.22 44.68
CA GLY A 435 5.64 -11.87 45.00
C GLY A 435 6.01 -13.02 44.05
N SER A 436 5.05 -13.56 43.29
CA SER A 436 5.26 -14.72 42.41
C SER A 436 5.95 -14.39 41.07
N LEU A 437 5.96 -13.11 40.67
CA LEU A 437 6.51 -12.68 39.37
C LEU A 437 8.04 -12.60 39.33
N ALA A 438 8.74 -12.89 40.43
CA ALA A 438 10.20 -12.91 40.47
C ALA A 438 10.82 -14.23 39.96
N ARG A 439 10.05 -15.26 39.57
CA ARG A 439 10.64 -16.58 39.25
C ARG A 439 10.13 -17.31 37.99
N LEU A 440 9.41 -16.66 37.08
CA LEU A 440 8.97 -17.33 35.84
C LEU A 440 9.62 -16.72 34.59
N GLY A 441 10.84 -17.18 34.29
CA GLY A 441 11.61 -16.85 33.09
C GLY A 441 11.00 -17.30 31.75
N TRP A 442 9.82 -17.93 31.76
CA TRP A 442 9.15 -18.47 30.56
C TRP A 442 8.26 -17.47 29.81
N VAL A 443 7.88 -16.33 30.42
CA VAL A 443 7.04 -15.30 29.76
C VAL A 443 7.81 -14.51 28.68
N ARG A 444 9.14 -14.60 28.64
CA ARG A 444 9.96 -13.96 27.59
C ARG A 444 9.81 -14.61 26.20
N HIS A 445 9.38 -15.86 26.10
CA HIS A 445 9.33 -16.56 24.80
C HIS A 445 8.02 -16.43 24.04
N MET A 446 6.87 -16.14 24.68
CA MET A 446 5.61 -15.93 23.95
C MET A 446 5.49 -14.54 23.32
N GLY A 447 6.16 -13.52 23.86
CA GLY A 447 6.15 -12.17 23.27
C GLY A 447 6.83 -12.07 21.90
N GLN A 448 7.75 -12.99 21.60
CA GLN A 448 8.47 -13.02 20.32
C GLN A 448 7.67 -13.66 19.18
N TRP A 449 6.63 -14.45 19.49
CA TRP A 449 5.73 -15.03 18.48
C TRP A 449 4.55 -14.11 18.12
N ALA A 450 4.21 -13.16 19.00
CA ALA A 450 3.09 -12.23 18.85
C ALA A 450 3.49 -10.80 18.45
N GLY A 451 4.71 -10.58 17.93
CA GLY A 451 5.08 -9.33 17.26
C GLY A 451 5.07 -8.05 18.12
N ALA A 452 5.13 -8.17 19.44
CA ALA A 452 5.29 -7.02 20.33
C ALA A 452 6.78 -6.78 20.60
N GLY A 453 7.45 -6.07 19.69
CA GLY A 453 8.77 -5.52 19.95
C GLY A 453 8.69 -4.47 21.06
N SER A 454 9.16 -4.83 22.27
CA SER A 454 9.24 -3.89 23.38
C SER A 454 10.28 -2.80 23.07
N SER A 455 9.81 -1.56 23.04
CA SER A 455 10.62 -0.35 23.12
C SER A 455 11.54 -0.41 24.35
N ARG A 456 12.85 -0.42 24.15
CA ARG A 456 13.82 -0.08 25.19
C ARG A 456 13.85 1.44 25.38
N SER A 457 13.13 1.91 26.39
CA SER A 457 13.43 3.06 27.27
C SER A 457 12.16 3.24 28.09
N THR A 458 12.14 3.02 29.40
CA THR A 458 12.26 4.10 30.40
C THR A 458 12.34 3.53 31.83
N ALA A 459 12.96 2.37 32.06
CA ALA A 459 13.00 1.74 33.40
C ALA A 459 14.38 1.76 34.09
N ALA A 460 15.39 2.44 33.52
CA ALA A 460 16.76 2.46 34.09
C ALA A 460 17.19 3.82 34.69
N ALA A 461 16.31 4.82 34.78
CA ALA A 461 16.67 6.16 35.27
C ALA A 461 16.08 6.52 36.66
N ALA A 462 15.34 5.61 37.31
CA ALA A 462 14.67 5.90 38.58
C ALA A 462 15.27 5.18 39.81
N ALA A 463 16.40 4.47 39.65
CA ALA A 463 17.01 3.67 40.71
C ALA A 463 18.39 4.16 41.19
N THR A 464 18.84 5.33 40.74
CA THR A 464 20.18 5.88 41.07
C THR A 464 20.17 7.27 41.70
N ALA A 465 19.01 7.77 42.14
CA ALA A 465 18.88 9.12 42.71
C ALA A 465 18.45 9.18 44.20
N VAL A 466 18.54 8.07 44.96
CA VAL A 466 18.09 8.03 46.37
C VAL A 466 19.19 7.59 47.36
N THR A 467 20.45 7.48 46.94
CA THR A 467 21.55 7.09 47.85
C THR A 467 22.81 7.96 47.70
N ALA A 468 22.62 9.28 47.57
CA ALA A 468 23.73 10.23 47.62
C ALA A 468 23.27 11.57 48.23
N ASP A 469 22.63 11.52 49.41
CA ASP A 469 22.46 12.72 50.24
C ASP A 469 22.25 12.32 51.71
N THR A 470 23.31 11.79 52.33
CA THR A 470 23.50 11.67 53.80
C THR A 470 24.89 11.09 54.05
N GLN A 471 25.94 11.90 53.88
CA GLN A 471 27.24 11.82 54.60
C GLN A 471 28.20 12.88 54.05
N ALA A 472 28.00 14.14 54.44
CA ALA A 472 29.02 15.18 54.47
C ALA A 472 28.54 16.39 55.32
N ALA A 473 28.32 16.16 56.62
CA ALA A 473 28.40 17.20 57.65
C ALA A 473 28.66 16.51 59.00
N ASN A 474 29.82 16.83 59.57
CA ASN A 474 30.47 16.33 60.80
C ASN A 474 31.31 15.06 60.67
#